data_AF-A0A1G0X2I0-F1
#
_entry.id   AF-A0A1G0X2I0-F1
#
_cell.length_a   1.000
_cell.length_b   1.000
_cell.length_c   1.000
_cell.angle_alpha   90.00
_cell.angle_beta   90.00
_cell.angle_gamma   90.00
#
_symmetry.space_group_name_H-M   'P 1'
#
loop_
_entity.id
_entity.type
_entity.pdbx_description
1 polymer ?
#
loop_
_entity_poly.entity_id
_entity_poly.type
_entity_poly.pdbx_seq_one_letter_code
_entity_poly.pdbx_strand_id
1 'polypeptide(L)'
;MPLKVEVTGRGDCMYNAYSVSLMYYLRKKKDNDLTTRIFARLRLTPDKIDQLNAILAKNPNEEISRTDIEQVIEPILGKAARNLTADATVEQYTADPKGSSLFTAANYGIEYYFKLAMQGNNSNLERLIVNDNKNVNFNDAEIYRVQGIRGAMEEFAKIHRRELEIEYQDRLQKELKNHQGATPEQIEDYKKNILAELINKQTLNFLDEHLEEYRKHLQTGLVYATEENLMVLHRAIQNEQTHKNIKGSVDFTYENPIQLYIYIGGRPAYGRDGQPSEMILNHTGKEHWNSFIPDSIFKLKIDERVTITKDEAEQINNVMRRFTGIENMYEDVQLAFFLLVDSIEKIRSSGDDVEQYKASLEFMKLYDEKKGLFEDAGFTEFKELCTKIISKHKPDTPQAASDTDQELNKIAEIAEIVQTAGIIKTSCENISARRRTDDQIMAAISISSAIEANLLIIKDIDKDAPSRIKAMIGCIEIIKENIESLQSDKVLREECTKFLELCDAYVLSKLGDPKAVTAPFREAIVTAIKEIEETKEKLASYERKAPTPGRHH
;
A
#
# COMPACT_ATOMS: atom_id res chain seq x y z
N MET A 1 5.70 13.92 17.67
CA MET A 1 6.51 12.78 17.19
C MET A 1 6.05 12.47 15.77
N PRO A 2 6.93 11.99 14.88
CA PRO A 2 6.52 11.60 13.54
C PRO A 2 5.39 10.56 13.59
N LEU A 3 4.43 10.66 12.67
CA LEU A 3 3.31 9.72 12.60
C LEU A 3 3.85 8.33 12.27
N LYS A 4 3.54 7.35 13.11
CA LYS A 4 3.84 5.95 12.85
C LYS A 4 2.72 5.30 12.03
N VAL A 5 3.06 4.74 10.87
CA VAL A 5 2.14 4.00 10.01
C VAL A 5 2.61 2.56 9.91
N GLU A 6 1.81 1.64 10.44
CA GLU A 6 2.06 0.20 10.36
C GLU A 6 1.78 -0.33 8.94
N VAL A 7 2.39 -1.47 8.61
CA VAL A 7 2.23 -2.14 7.31
C VAL A 7 2.05 -3.64 7.53
N THR A 8 1.52 -4.35 6.53
CA THR A 8 1.38 -5.80 6.64
C THR A 8 2.74 -6.51 6.65
N GLY A 9 2.95 -7.39 7.65
CA GLY A 9 4.24 -7.98 8.00
C GLY A 9 4.49 -9.40 7.48
N ARG A 10 4.21 -9.69 6.20
CA ARG A 10 4.38 -11.04 5.63
C ARG A 10 5.69 -11.20 4.84
N GLY A 11 6.80 -10.71 5.38
CA GLY A 11 8.12 -10.67 4.69
C GLY A 11 8.29 -9.48 3.74
N ASP A 12 7.22 -8.76 3.41
CA ASP A 12 7.20 -7.56 2.54
C ASP A 12 7.30 -6.23 3.30
N CYS A 13 7.42 -6.27 4.63
CA CYS A 13 7.28 -5.09 5.49
C CYS A 13 8.22 -3.93 5.10
N MET A 14 9.45 -4.20 4.68
CA MET A 14 10.38 -3.13 4.23
C MET A 14 9.86 -2.42 2.98
N TYR A 15 9.46 -3.19 1.95
CA TYR A 15 8.95 -2.65 0.69
C TYR A 15 7.62 -1.91 0.88
N ASN A 16 6.75 -2.45 1.74
CA ASN A 16 5.49 -1.82 2.10
C ASN A 16 5.72 -0.51 2.87
N ALA A 17 6.60 -0.51 3.87
CA ALA A 17 6.95 0.69 4.63
C ALA A 17 7.59 1.77 3.74
N TYR A 18 8.45 1.36 2.80
CA TYR A 18 9.01 2.25 1.78
C TYR A 18 7.91 2.87 0.91
N SER A 19 7.00 2.03 0.43
CA SER A 19 5.89 2.44 -0.44
C SER A 19 4.95 3.43 0.23
N VAL A 20 4.58 3.18 1.49
CA VAL A 20 3.76 4.11 2.29
C VAL A 20 4.49 5.43 2.46
N SER A 21 5.76 5.41 2.88
CA SER A 21 6.57 6.63 3.05
C SER A 21 6.67 7.43 1.75
N LEU A 22 6.84 6.74 0.63
CA LEU A 22 6.91 7.33 -0.71
C LEU A 22 5.59 7.99 -1.10
N MET A 23 4.45 7.35 -0.83
CA MET A 23 3.13 7.93 -1.11
C MET A 23 2.87 9.21 -0.31
N TYR A 24 3.25 9.25 0.96
CA TYR A 24 3.18 10.49 1.75
C TYR A 24 4.08 11.59 1.17
N TYR A 25 5.31 11.24 0.80
CA TYR A 25 6.26 12.15 0.17
C TYR A 25 5.72 12.74 -1.14
N LEU A 26 5.24 11.89 -2.07
CA LEU A 26 4.68 12.31 -3.35
C LEU A 26 3.45 13.21 -3.17
N ARG A 27 2.54 12.81 -2.27
CA ARG A 27 1.34 13.59 -1.94
C ARG A 27 1.67 14.97 -1.37
N LYS A 28 2.76 15.08 -0.59
CA LYS A 28 3.25 16.36 -0.08
C LYS A 28 3.87 17.23 -1.17
N LYS A 29 4.70 16.66 -2.05
CA LYS A 29 5.39 17.40 -3.11
C LYS A 29 4.45 17.95 -4.16
N LYS A 30 3.36 17.22 -4.48
CA LYS A 30 2.38 17.60 -5.51
C LYS A 30 3.02 17.91 -6.87
N ASP A 31 4.06 17.16 -7.22
CA ASP A 31 4.79 17.27 -8.48
C ASP A 31 4.43 16.07 -9.36
N ASN A 32 3.67 16.34 -10.42
CA ASN A 32 3.20 15.31 -11.35
C ASN A 32 4.32 14.71 -12.19
N ASP A 33 5.35 15.50 -12.53
CA ASP A 33 6.48 15.02 -13.32
C ASP A 33 7.36 14.07 -12.48
N LEU A 34 7.64 14.46 -11.23
CA LEU A 34 8.32 13.61 -10.25
C LEU A 34 7.57 12.29 -10.04
N THR A 35 6.26 12.37 -9.83
CA THR A 35 5.39 11.20 -9.61
C THR A 35 5.42 10.26 -10.82
N THR A 36 5.27 10.81 -12.02
CA THR A 36 5.29 10.06 -13.27
C THR A 36 6.63 9.36 -13.49
N ARG A 37 7.76 10.05 -13.26
CA ARG A 37 9.10 9.45 -13.36
C ARG A 37 9.30 8.29 -12.38
N ILE A 38 8.84 8.43 -11.14
CA ILE A 38 8.94 7.38 -10.12
C ILE A 38 8.06 6.18 -10.46
N PHE A 39 6.82 6.40 -10.91
CA PHE A 39 5.92 5.31 -11.33
C PHE A 39 6.43 4.58 -12.59
N ALA A 40 7.05 5.30 -13.52
CA ALA A 40 7.69 4.70 -14.69
C ALA A 40 8.85 3.78 -14.30
N ARG A 41 9.68 4.19 -13.31
CA ARG A 41 10.76 3.32 -12.77
C ARG A 41 10.26 2.05 -12.13
N LEU A 42 9.16 2.17 -11.39
CA LEU A 42 8.47 1.03 -10.80
C LEU A 42 7.73 0.17 -11.84
N ARG A 43 7.78 0.56 -13.13
CA ARG A 43 7.16 -0.14 -14.27
C ARG A 43 5.67 -0.41 -14.01
N LEU A 44 4.97 0.57 -13.44
CA LEU A 44 3.55 0.45 -13.13
C LEU A 44 2.71 0.53 -14.41
N THR A 45 1.63 -0.25 -14.46
CA THR A 45 0.63 -0.17 -15.53
C THR A 45 -0.28 1.04 -15.33
N PRO A 46 -0.89 1.58 -16.40
CA PRO A 46 -1.81 2.73 -16.30
C PRO A 46 -2.89 2.55 -15.22
N ASP A 47 -3.59 1.42 -15.21
CA ASP A 47 -4.64 1.12 -14.21
C ASP A 47 -4.15 1.19 -12.76
N LYS A 48 -2.88 0.86 -12.51
CA LYS A 48 -2.28 0.92 -11.17
C LYS A 48 -1.85 2.35 -10.83
N ILE A 49 -1.38 3.10 -11.82
CA ILE A 49 -1.06 4.52 -11.69
C ILE A 49 -2.32 5.30 -11.33
N ASP A 50 -3.44 5.03 -12.00
CA ASP A 50 -4.71 5.71 -11.74
C ASP A 50 -5.22 5.47 -10.31
N GLN A 51 -5.13 4.23 -9.82
CA GLN A 51 -5.48 3.90 -8.43
C GLN A 51 -4.59 4.64 -7.41
N LEU A 52 -3.28 4.75 -7.66
CA LEU A 52 -2.38 5.50 -6.79
C LEU A 52 -2.63 7.01 -6.88
N ASN A 53 -2.90 7.54 -8.08
CA ASN A 53 -3.24 8.95 -8.29
C ASN A 53 -4.52 9.34 -7.56
N ALA A 54 -5.52 8.45 -7.52
CA ALA A 54 -6.73 8.67 -6.71
C ALA A 54 -6.41 8.86 -5.22
N ILE A 55 -5.41 8.15 -4.69
CA ILE A 55 -4.93 8.34 -3.30
C ILE A 55 -4.14 9.66 -3.16
N LEU A 56 -3.27 9.97 -4.12
CA LEU A 56 -2.48 11.23 -4.12
C LEU A 56 -3.38 12.48 -4.23
N ALA A 57 -4.54 12.36 -4.88
CA ALA A 57 -5.52 13.43 -5.02
C ALA A 57 -6.36 13.68 -3.74
N LYS A 58 -6.37 12.75 -2.78
CA LYS A 58 -7.08 12.93 -1.50
C LYS A 58 -6.50 14.11 -0.71
N ASN A 59 -7.30 14.62 0.23
CA ASN A 59 -6.91 15.75 1.07
C ASN A 59 -5.53 15.51 1.72
N PRO A 60 -4.52 16.37 1.47
CA PRO A 60 -3.18 16.18 1.99
C PRO A 60 -3.09 16.35 3.52
N ASN A 61 -4.14 16.89 4.16
CA ASN A 61 -4.23 17.02 5.62
C ASN A 61 -4.84 15.78 6.29
N GLU A 62 -5.34 14.82 5.52
CA GLU A 62 -5.91 13.58 6.03
C GLU A 62 -4.89 12.44 5.94
N GLU A 63 -4.89 11.55 6.93
CA GLU A 63 -4.07 10.35 6.89
C GLU A 63 -4.51 9.45 5.74
N ILE A 64 -3.56 8.80 5.07
CA ILE A 64 -3.91 7.76 4.09
C ILE A 64 -4.57 6.62 4.87
N SER A 65 -5.78 6.23 4.45
CA SER A 65 -6.58 5.25 5.19
C SER A 65 -5.91 3.86 5.20
N ARG A 66 -6.22 3.06 6.23
CA ARG A 66 -5.74 1.68 6.31
C ARG A 66 -6.15 0.85 5.09
N THR A 67 -7.38 1.05 4.62
CA THR A 67 -7.92 0.40 3.42
C THR A 67 -7.11 0.74 2.17
N ASP A 68 -6.77 2.01 1.96
CA ASP A 68 -5.92 2.42 0.83
C ASP A 68 -4.52 1.79 0.92
N ILE A 69 -3.97 1.71 2.13
CA ILE A 69 -2.66 1.10 2.37
C ILE A 69 -2.71 -0.39 1.99
N GLU A 70 -3.61 -1.15 2.61
CA GLU A 70 -3.65 -2.61 2.47
C GLU A 70 -4.17 -3.09 1.12
N GLN A 71 -5.13 -2.37 0.51
CA GLN A 71 -5.79 -2.82 -0.72
C GLN A 71 -5.18 -2.24 -1.99
N VAL A 72 -4.46 -1.12 -1.90
CA VAL A 72 -3.93 -0.41 -3.09
C VAL A 72 -2.42 -0.22 -3.00
N ILE A 73 -1.91 0.47 -1.97
CA ILE A 73 -0.49 0.83 -1.89
C ILE A 73 0.39 -0.41 -1.77
N GLU A 74 0.15 -1.27 -0.77
CA GLU A 74 0.99 -2.45 -0.55
C GLU A 74 0.96 -3.43 -1.73
N PRO A 75 -0.21 -3.82 -2.28
CA PRO A 75 -0.27 -4.78 -3.40
C PRO A 75 0.36 -4.26 -4.70
N ILE A 76 0.30 -2.94 -4.93
CA ILE A 76 0.87 -2.32 -6.13
C ILE A 76 2.35 -2.00 -5.93
N LEU A 77 2.65 -1.15 -4.96
CA LEU A 77 3.97 -0.56 -4.78
C LEU A 77 4.93 -1.49 -4.04
N GLY A 78 4.47 -2.27 -3.05
CA GLY A 78 5.33 -3.22 -2.35
C GLY A 78 5.96 -4.23 -3.30
N LYS A 79 5.13 -4.85 -4.15
CA LYS A 79 5.60 -5.78 -5.20
C LYS A 79 6.48 -5.09 -6.26
N ALA A 80 6.09 -3.89 -6.71
CA ALA A 80 6.87 -3.16 -7.71
C ALA A 80 8.25 -2.74 -7.17
N ALA A 81 8.32 -2.29 -5.92
CA ALA A 81 9.55 -1.93 -5.23
C ALA A 81 10.46 -3.15 -5.05
N ARG A 82 9.91 -4.31 -4.65
CA ARG A 82 10.68 -5.55 -4.56
C ARG A 82 11.28 -5.95 -5.90
N ASN A 83 10.48 -5.94 -6.96
CA ASN A 83 10.95 -6.28 -8.31
C ASN A 83 12.02 -5.30 -8.80
N LEU A 84 11.81 -3.99 -8.59
CA LEU A 84 12.79 -2.96 -8.92
C LEU A 84 14.10 -3.18 -8.15
N THR A 85 14.03 -3.56 -6.88
CA THR A 85 15.23 -3.83 -6.06
C THR A 85 16.05 -4.98 -6.61
N ALA A 86 15.38 -6.08 -6.97
CA ALA A 86 16.05 -7.24 -7.56
C ALA A 86 16.72 -6.90 -8.91
N ASP A 87 15.98 -6.22 -9.79
CA ASP A 87 16.50 -5.79 -11.09
C ASP A 87 17.66 -4.78 -10.93
N ALA A 88 17.51 -3.77 -10.07
CA ALA A 88 18.54 -2.76 -9.81
C ALA A 88 19.80 -3.36 -9.16
N THR A 89 19.66 -4.42 -8.36
CA THR A 89 20.82 -5.14 -7.79
C THR A 89 21.64 -5.80 -8.89
N VAL A 90 20.98 -6.44 -9.86
CA VAL A 90 21.62 -7.04 -11.03
C VAL A 90 22.22 -5.97 -11.93
N GLU A 91 21.51 -4.87 -12.17
CA GLU A 91 22.03 -3.75 -12.97
C GLU A 91 23.28 -3.12 -12.33
N GLN A 92 23.28 -2.88 -11.01
CA GLN A 92 24.44 -2.37 -10.27
C GLN A 92 25.62 -3.34 -10.34
N TYR A 93 25.39 -4.64 -10.13
CA TYR A 93 26.43 -5.66 -10.30
C TYR A 93 26.96 -5.69 -11.74
N THR A 94 26.10 -5.64 -12.74
CA THR A 94 26.53 -5.71 -14.14
C THR A 94 27.36 -4.49 -14.55
N ALA A 95 27.01 -3.30 -14.04
CA ALA A 95 27.69 -2.06 -14.36
C ALA A 95 29.07 -1.94 -13.68
N ASP A 96 29.19 -2.33 -12.40
CA ASP A 96 30.44 -2.37 -11.67
C ASP A 96 30.45 -3.56 -10.68
N PRO A 97 30.84 -4.76 -11.15
CA PRO A 97 30.77 -5.97 -10.32
C PRO A 97 31.54 -5.81 -9.02
N LYS A 98 32.78 -5.32 -9.09
CA LYS A 98 33.68 -5.20 -7.92
C LYS A 98 33.28 -4.07 -6.98
N GLY A 99 32.60 -3.03 -7.48
CA GLY A 99 32.02 -1.97 -6.67
C GLY A 99 30.72 -2.34 -5.96
N SER A 100 30.12 -3.49 -6.29
CA SER A 100 28.83 -3.91 -5.72
C SER A 100 28.95 -4.51 -4.31
N SER A 101 27.88 -4.35 -3.51
CA SER A 101 27.75 -5.01 -2.21
C SER A 101 27.72 -6.54 -2.35
N LEU A 102 27.05 -7.04 -3.39
CA LEU A 102 26.96 -8.46 -3.71
C LEU A 102 28.34 -9.10 -3.87
N PHE A 103 29.21 -8.50 -4.68
CA PHE A 103 30.59 -8.99 -4.85
C PHE A 103 31.35 -8.96 -3.54
N THR A 104 31.29 -7.86 -2.82
CA THR A 104 32.01 -7.69 -1.55
C THR A 104 31.60 -8.77 -0.53
N ALA A 105 30.29 -9.04 -0.40
CA ALA A 105 29.77 -10.06 0.49
C ALA A 105 30.13 -11.48 0.02
N ALA A 106 29.95 -11.79 -1.26
CA ALA A 106 30.25 -13.11 -1.81
C ALA A 106 31.75 -13.43 -1.80
N ASN A 107 32.61 -12.45 -2.07
CA ASN A 107 34.06 -12.62 -2.08
C ASN A 107 34.58 -13.07 -0.71
N TYR A 108 34.02 -12.51 0.36
CA TYR A 108 34.35 -12.93 1.73
C TYR A 108 34.04 -14.43 1.97
N GLY A 109 32.96 -14.94 1.39
CA GLY A 109 32.60 -16.36 1.49
C GLY A 109 33.48 -17.24 0.62
N ILE A 110 33.65 -16.87 -0.65
CA ILE A 110 34.47 -17.60 -1.63
C ILE A 110 35.93 -17.70 -1.15
N GLU A 111 36.50 -16.61 -0.64
CA GLU A 111 37.84 -16.59 -0.05
C GLU A 111 37.98 -17.63 1.08
N TYR A 112 37.01 -17.68 2.00
CA TYR A 112 37.00 -18.66 3.07
C TYR A 112 36.89 -20.10 2.57
N TYR A 113 36.02 -20.36 1.59
CA TYR A 113 35.86 -21.71 1.05
C TYR A 113 37.07 -22.18 0.25
N PHE A 114 37.76 -21.29 -0.47
CA PHE A 114 39.06 -21.62 -1.08
C PHE A 114 40.12 -21.95 -0.03
N LYS A 115 40.18 -21.21 1.08
CA LYS A 115 41.07 -21.54 2.20
C LYS A 115 40.81 -22.94 2.72
N LEU A 116 39.55 -23.32 2.96
CA LEU A 116 39.20 -24.68 3.40
C LEU A 116 39.58 -25.73 2.35
N ALA A 117 39.31 -25.48 1.07
CA ALA A 117 39.64 -26.40 0.00
C ALA A 117 41.16 -26.63 -0.11
N MET A 118 41.99 -25.64 0.21
CA MET A 118 43.46 -25.75 0.20
C MET A 118 44.04 -26.49 1.41
N GLN A 119 43.32 -26.54 2.54
CA GLN A 119 43.76 -27.26 3.74
C GLN A 119 43.94 -28.76 3.46
N GLY A 120 45.07 -29.32 3.89
CA GLY A 120 45.35 -30.76 3.76
C GLY A 120 45.84 -31.20 2.37
N ASN A 121 45.99 -30.30 1.41
CA ASN A 121 46.38 -30.61 0.02
C ASN A 121 47.83 -30.27 -0.34
N ASN A 122 48.74 -30.15 0.65
CA ASN A 122 50.15 -29.73 0.49
C ASN A 122 50.36 -28.35 -0.16
N SER A 123 49.29 -27.58 -0.37
CA SER A 123 49.36 -26.16 -0.68
C SER A 123 49.66 -25.39 0.61
N ASN A 124 50.56 -24.40 0.55
CA ASN A 124 50.79 -23.43 1.64
C ASN A 124 50.02 -22.11 1.40
N LEU A 125 49.15 -22.06 0.38
CA LEU A 125 48.39 -20.87 0.01
C LEU A 125 47.28 -20.53 1.02
N GLU A 126 46.78 -21.52 1.75
CA GLU A 126 45.79 -21.34 2.81
C GLU A 126 46.30 -20.38 3.90
N ARG A 127 47.61 -20.32 4.12
CA ARG A 127 48.25 -19.44 5.11
C ARG A 127 48.23 -17.97 4.72
N LEU A 128 48.07 -17.68 3.43
CA LEU A 128 47.98 -16.31 2.90
C LEU A 128 46.57 -15.73 3.11
N ILE A 129 45.58 -16.57 3.42
CA ILE A 129 44.19 -16.16 3.64
C ILE A 129 43.92 -16.05 5.15
N VAL A 130 43.74 -14.82 5.61
CA VAL A 130 43.50 -14.53 7.05
C VAL A 130 42.03 -14.78 7.43
N ASN A 131 41.12 -14.67 6.47
CA ASN A 131 39.68 -14.85 6.67
C ASN A 131 39.34 -16.20 7.35
N ASP A 132 38.67 -16.12 8.49
CA ASP A 132 38.21 -17.26 9.29
C ASP A 132 36.68 -17.35 9.38
N ASN A 133 35.98 -16.56 8.55
CA ASN A 133 34.53 -16.48 8.44
C ASN A 133 33.81 -16.13 9.76
N LYS A 134 34.41 -15.32 10.63
CA LYS A 134 33.78 -14.89 11.89
C LYS A 134 33.15 -13.51 11.86
N ASN A 135 33.42 -12.70 10.84
CA ASN A 135 32.86 -11.36 10.76
C ASN A 135 31.36 -11.38 10.43
N VAL A 136 30.54 -11.06 11.43
CA VAL A 136 29.07 -11.04 11.34
C VAL A 136 28.56 -10.04 10.29
N ASN A 137 29.29 -8.93 10.07
CA ASN A 137 28.88 -7.91 9.09
C ASN A 137 28.83 -8.45 7.65
N PHE A 138 29.58 -9.52 7.36
CA PHE A 138 29.52 -10.19 6.06
C PHE A 138 28.58 -11.39 6.11
N ASN A 139 28.62 -12.19 7.18
CA ASN A 139 27.83 -13.42 7.27
C ASN A 139 26.32 -13.22 7.31
N ASP A 140 25.86 -12.03 7.70
CA ASP A 140 24.44 -11.65 7.72
C ASP A 140 23.96 -11.02 6.41
N ALA A 141 24.85 -10.85 5.42
CA ALA A 141 24.52 -10.29 4.11
C ALA A 141 23.49 -11.14 3.35
N GLU A 142 22.70 -10.49 2.49
CA GLU A 142 21.54 -11.11 1.85
C GLU A 142 21.90 -12.32 0.98
N ILE A 143 23.07 -12.31 0.35
CA ILE A 143 23.55 -13.44 -0.47
C ILE A 143 23.59 -14.75 0.33
N TYR A 144 23.89 -14.73 1.63
CA TYR A 144 23.96 -15.94 2.46
C TYR A 144 22.59 -16.48 2.90
N ARG A 145 21.52 -15.74 2.61
CA ARG A 145 20.13 -16.15 2.86
C ARG A 145 19.52 -16.87 1.64
N VAL A 146 20.20 -16.84 0.50
CA VAL A 146 19.83 -17.65 -0.66
C VAL A 146 19.96 -19.13 -0.31
N GLN A 147 18.90 -19.89 -0.55
CA GLN A 147 18.87 -21.30 -0.22
C GLN A 147 19.99 -22.06 -0.94
N GLY A 148 20.82 -22.79 -0.18
CA GLY A 148 21.87 -23.65 -0.73
C GLY A 148 23.16 -22.94 -1.17
N ILE A 149 23.20 -21.61 -1.17
CA ILE A 149 24.34 -20.83 -1.69
C ILE A 149 25.67 -21.13 -0.98
N ARG A 150 25.64 -21.40 0.34
CA ARG A 150 26.83 -21.77 1.12
C ARG A 150 27.42 -23.09 0.63
N GLY A 151 26.57 -24.07 0.35
CA GLY A 151 26.99 -25.35 -0.23
C GLY A 151 27.51 -25.19 -1.65
N ALA A 152 26.88 -24.32 -2.45
CA ALA A 152 27.35 -24.01 -3.79
C ALA A 152 28.74 -23.35 -3.79
N MET A 153 28.98 -22.38 -2.91
CA MET A 153 30.31 -21.75 -2.74
C MET A 153 31.38 -22.76 -2.32
N GLU A 154 31.05 -23.67 -1.40
CA GLU A 154 31.98 -24.72 -0.95
C GLU A 154 32.36 -25.67 -2.09
N GLU A 155 31.37 -26.15 -2.84
CA GLU A 155 31.60 -27.08 -3.94
C GLU A 155 32.35 -26.40 -5.10
N PHE A 156 31.98 -25.16 -5.43
CA PHE A 156 32.69 -24.35 -6.41
C PHE A 156 34.17 -24.21 -6.06
N ALA A 157 34.49 -23.88 -4.81
CA ALA A 157 35.88 -23.76 -4.35
C ALA A 157 36.64 -25.10 -4.47
N LYS A 158 36.01 -26.23 -4.15
CA LYS A 158 36.63 -27.57 -4.29
C LYS A 158 36.95 -27.90 -5.75
N ILE A 159 36.02 -27.63 -6.66
CA ILE A 159 36.18 -27.90 -8.10
C ILE A 159 37.30 -27.02 -8.70
N HIS A 160 37.28 -25.72 -8.41
CA HIS A 160 38.19 -24.75 -9.03
C HIS A 160 39.54 -24.58 -8.32
N ARG A 161 39.74 -25.20 -7.15
CA ARG A 161 40.99 -25.09 -6.37
C ARG A 161 42.24 -25.36 -7.20
N ARG A 162 42.26 -26.49 -7.94
CA ARG A 162 43.45 -26.93 -8.67
C ARG A 162 43.81 -25.96 -9.79
N GLU A 163 42.80 -25.43 -10.48
CA GLU A 163 42.98 -24.42 -11.53
C GLU A 163 43.61 -23.14 -10.94
N LEU A 164 43.07 -22.65 -9.83
CA LEU A 164 43.59 -21.48 -9.13
C LEU A 164 45.03 -21.69 -8.67
N GLU A 165 45.38 -22.85 -8.09
CA GLU A 165 46.74 -23.16 -7.65
C GLU A 165 47.75 -23.16 -8.81
N ILE A 166 47.37 -23.69 -9.98
CA ILE A 166 48.21 -23.70 -11.18
C ILE A 166 48.42 -22.27 -11.70
N GLU A 167 47.34 -21.49 -11.84
CA GLU A 167 47.41 -20.10 -12.32
C GLU A 167 48.23 -19.24 -11.36
N TYR A 168 48.10 -19.46 -10.05
CA TYR A 168 48.89 -18.77 -9.03
C TYR A 168 50.38 -19.01 -9.20
N GLN A 169 50.81 -20.27 -9.37
CA GLN A 169 52.23 -20.60 -9.51
C GLN A 169 52.83 -20.01 -10.80
N ASP A 170 52.09 -20.06 -11.91
CA ASP A 170 52.53 -19.47 -13.18
C ASP A 170 52.71 -17.95 -13.06
N ARG A 171 51.71 -17.25 -12.50
CA ARG A 171 51.78 -15.80 -12.28
C ARG A 171 52.90 -15.40 -11.32
N LEU A 172 53.07 -16.13 -10.22
CA LEU A 172 54.14 -15.86 -9.27
C LEU A 172 55.52 -16.05 -9.90
N GLN A 173 55.74 -17.12 -10.66
CA GLN A 173 57.00 -17.33 -11.38
C GLN A 173 57.28 -16.21 -12.38
N LYS A 174 56.24 -15.71 -13.07
CA LYS A 174 56.37 -14.59 -14.01
C LYS A 174 56.74 -13.30 -13.29
N GLU A 175 56.08 -12.97 -12.19
CA GLU A 175 56.41 -11.78 -11.38
C GLU A 175 57.84 -11.83 -10.83
N LEU A 176 58.26 -12.97 -10.27
CA LEU A 176 59.62 -13.13 -9.74
C LEU A 176 60.69 -13.04 -10.84
N LYS A 177 60.39 -13.48 -12.06
CA LYS A 177 61.29 -13.32 -13.22
C LYS A 177 61.37 -11.86 -13.69
N ASN A 178 60.25 -11.12 -13.64
CA ASN A 178 60.19 -9.71 -14.04
C ASN A 178 60.85 -8.77 -13.02
N HIS A 179 60.84 -9.15 -11.74
CA HIS A 179 61.35 -8.36 -10.63
C HIS A 179 62.55 -9.03 -9.95
N GLN A 180 63.59 -9.32 -10.74
CA GLN A 180 64.85 -9.86 -10.21
C GLN A 180 65.47 -8.88 -9.20
N GLY A 181 65.61 -9.33 -7.94
CA GLY A 181 66.10 -8.50 -6.84
C GLY A 181 65.02 -7.95 -5.89
N ALA A 182 63.75 -8.39 -6.03
CA ALA A 182 62.69 -8.06 -5.08
C ALA A 182 63.07 -8.48 -3.64
N THR A 183 62.75 -7.62 -2.69
CA THR A 183 62.92 -7.89 -1.25
C THR A 183 61.92 -8.95 -0.77
N PRO A 184 62.17 -9.63 0.36
CA PRO A 184 61.22 -10.59 0.93
C PRO A 184 59.83 -10.02 1.18
N GLU A 185 59.74 -8.74 1.54
CA GLU A 185 58.48 -8.04 1.78
C GLU A 185 57.69 -7.83 0.48
N GLN A 186 58.37 -7.37 -0.58
CA GLN A 186 57.76 -7.26 -1.91
C GLN A 186 57.30 -8.61 -2.46
N ILE A 187 58.08 -9.67 -2.23
CA ILE A 187 57.70 -11.04 -2.62
C ILE A 187 56.42 -11.46 -1.89
N GLU A 188 56.30 -11.14 -0.60
CA GLU A 188 55.10 -11.45 0.17
C GLU A 188 53.87 -10.65 -0.31
N ASP A 189 54.06 -9.38 -0.67
CA ASP A 189 53.01 -8.57 -1.29
C ASP A 189 52.57 -9.14 -2.65
N TYR A 190 53.51 -9.57 -3.50
CA TYR A 190 53.17 -10.24 -4.77
C TYR A 190 52.31 -11.48 -4.55
N LYS A 191 52.69 -12.34 -3.61
CA LYS A 191 51.91 -13.54 -3.28
C LYS A 191 50.47 -13.19 -2.87
N LYS A 192 50.32 -12.23 -1.94
CA LYS A 192 49.00 -11.80 -1.46
C LYS A 192 48.15 -11.19 -2.57
N ASN A 193 48.74 -10.30 -3.37
CA ASN A 193 48.03 -9.62 -4.45
C ASN A 193 47.61 -10.58 -5.56
N ILE A 194 48.49 -11.49 -6.01
CA ILE A 194 48.14 -12.50 -7.01
C ILE A 194 47.01 -13.38 -6.50
N LEU A 195 47.10 -13.89 -5.26
CA LEU A 195 46.06 -14.75 -4.70
C LEU A 195 44.72 -14.00 -4.58
N ALA A 196 44.73 -12.77 -4.08
CA ALA A 196 43.52 -11.95 -3.96
C ALA A 196 42.88 -11.67 -5.33
N GLU A 197 43.67 -11.37 -6.36
CA GLU A 197 43.16 -11.17 -7.72
C GLU A 197 42.54 -12.43 -8.32
N LEU A 198 43.14 -13.60 -8.07
CA LEU A 198 42.59 -14.88 -8.53
C LEU A 198 41.31 -15.24 -7.80
N ILE A 199 41.24 -15.04 -6.48
CA ILE A 199 40.01 -15.24 -5.71
C ILE A 199 38.93 -14.28 -6.21
N ASN A 200 39.25 -13.00 -6.43
CA ASN A 200 38.32 -12.03 -6.99
C ASN A 200 37.78 -12.47 -8.37
N LYS A 201 38.64 -13.01 -9.24
CA LYS A 201 38.23 -13.58 -10.54
C LYS A 201 37.27 -14.76 -10.34
N GLN A 202 37.56 -15.65 -9.41
CA GLN A 202 36.70 -16.80 -9.12
C GLN A 202 35.36 -16.40 -8.49
N THR A 203 35.33 -15.35 -7.65
CA THR A 203 34.09 -14.79 -7.13
C THR A 203 33.19 -14.24 -8.24
N LEU A 204 33.77 -13.57 -9.24
CA LEU A 204 33.01 -13.10 -10.42
C LEU A 204 32.42 -14.28 -11.19
N ASN A 205 33.22 -15.32 -11.47
CA ASN A 205 32.73 -16.54 -12.13
C ASN A 205 31.57 -17.19 -11.37
N PHE A 206 31.71 -17.34 -10.04
CA PHE A 206 30.66 -17.89 -9.20
C PHE A 206 29.38 -17.03 -9.26
N LEU A 207 29.52 -15.71 -9.15
CA LEU A 207 28.36 -14.82 -9.20
C LEU A 207 27.70 -14.84 -10.57
N ASP A 208 28.45 -14.90 -11.68
CA ASP A 208 27.88 -14.98 -13.02
C ASP A 208 27.03 -16.25 -13.22
N GLU A 209 27.38 -17.37 -12.56
CA GLU A 209 26.59 -18.61 -12.55
C GLU A 209 25.34 -18.53 -11.66
N HIS A 210 25.40 -17.78 -10.55
CA HIS A 210 24.35 -17.75 -9.51
C HIS A 210 23.55 -16.43 -9.44
N LEU A 211 23.81 -15.46 -10.33
CA LEU A 211 23.20 -14.13 -10.28
C LEU A 211 21.68 -14.17 -10.42
N GLU A 212 21.15 -15.03 -11.30
CA GLU A 212 19.72 -15.17 -11.51
C GLU A 212 19.04 -15.89 -10.33
N GLU A 213 19.73 -16.77 -9.63
CA GLU A 213 19.22 -17.38 -8.38
C GLU A 213 19.10 -16.33 -7.28
N TYR A 214 20.11 -15.48 -7.14
CA TYR A 214 20.08 -14.35 -6.22
C TYR A 214 18.93 -13.37 -6.57
N ARG A 215 18.77 -13.02 -7.85
CA ARG A 215 17.69 -12.16 -8.32
C ARG A 215 16.31 -12.75 -7.98
N LYS A 216 16.08 -14.04 -8.26
CA LYS A 216 14.81 -14.73 -7.94
C LYS A 216 14.54 -14.78 -6.44
N HIS A 217 15.58 -14.99 -5.64
CA HIS A 217 15.48 -14.94 -4.18
C HIS A 217 14.96 -13.57 -3.71
N LEU A 218 15.53 -12.47 -4.21
CA LEU A 218 15.09 -11.11 -3.87
C LEU A 218 13.63 -10.82 -4.30
N GLN A 219 13.15 -11.45 -5.37
CA GLN A 219 11.77 -11.31 -5.86
C GLN A 219 10.74 -12.14 -5.08
N THR A 220 11.16 -12.98 -4.15
CA THR A 220 10.26 -13.91 -3.46
C THR A 220 9.45 -13.22 -2.36
N GLY A 221 8.12 -13.41 -2.43
CA GLY A 221 7.06 -12.86 -1.57
C GLY A 221 7.34 -12.78 -0.05
N LEU A 222 8.12 -13.71 0.48
CA LEU A 222 8.22 -13.96 1.93
C LEU A 222 9.64 -13.76 2.49
N VAL A 223 10.58 -13.29 1.67
CA VAL A 223 11.96 -13.04 2.11
C VAL A 223 12.03 -11.65 2.75
N TYR A 224 12.44 -11.61 4.03
CA TYR A 224 12.68 -10.37 4.75
C TYR A 224 13.86 -9.61 4.13
N ALA A 225 13.56 -8.45 3.57
CA ALA A 225 14.58 -7.59 3.00
C ALA A 225 15.47 -6.94 4.07
N THR A 226 16.73 -6.73 3.72
CA THR A 226 17.75 -6.10 4.55
C THR A 226 17.90 -4.61 4.25
N GLU A 227 18.69 -3.92 5.08
CA GLU A 227 19.11 -2.54 4.82
C GLU A 227 19.88 -2.41 3.49
N GLU A 228 20.62 -3.44 3.07
CA GLU A 228 21.26 -3.50 1.75
C GLU A 228 20.23 -3.31 0.63
N ASN A 229 19.13 -4.08 0.69
CA ASN A 229 18.05 -4.00 -0.30
C ASN A 229 17.36 -2.63 -0.30
N LEU A 230 17.13 -2.05 0.90
CA LEU A 230 16.57 -0.71 1.04
C LEU A 230 17.43 0.35 0.33
N MET A 231 18.75 0.28 0.50
CA MET A 231 19.65 1.26 -0.11
C MET A 231 19.72 1.09 -1.63
N VAL A 232 19.67 -0.15 -2.15
CA VAL A 232 19.56 -0.40 -3.59
C VAL A 232 18.26 0.18 -4.15
N LEU A 233 17.12 -0.10 -3.51
CA LEU A 233 15.81 0.43 -3.90
C LEU A 233 15.84 1.95 -3.94
N HIS A 234 16.37 2.57 -2.89
CA HIS A 234 16.36 4.01 -2.75
C HIS A 234 17.23 4.70 -3.81
N ARG A 235 18.40 4.15 -4.14
CA ARG A 235 19.22 4.63 -5.27
C ARG A 235 18.48 4.49 -6.60
N ALA A 236 17.80 3.36 -6.82
CA ALA A 236 17.05 3.11 -8.05
C ALA A 236 15.91 4.12 -8.23
N ILE A 237 15.16 4.43 -7.16
CA ILE A 237 14.07 5.42 -7.18
C ILE A 237 14.59 6.83 -7.50
N GLN A 238 15.73 7.21 -6.93
CA GLN A 238 16.35 8.52 -7.17
C GLN A 238 17.06 8.63 -8.53
N ASN A 239 17.27 7.50 -9.21
CA ASN A 239 18.12 7.40 -10.40
C ASN A 239 19.56 7.86 -10.13
N GLU A 240 20.16 7.34 -9.06
CA GLU A 240 21.57 7.66 -8.77
C GLU A 240 22.44 7.19 -9.93
N GLN A 241 23.26 8.11 -10.45
CA GLN A 241 24.26 7.84 -11.47
C GLN A 241 25.65 8.19 -10.96
N THR A 242 26.56 7.24 -11.15
CA THR A 242 27.96 7.34 -10.76
C THR A 242 28.78 7.72 -11.98
N HIS A 243 29.58 8.78 -11.90
CA HIS A 243 30.48 9.17 -12.98
C HIS A 243 31.84 9.64 -12.45
N LYS A 244 32.90 9.42 -13.23
CA LYS A 244 34.22 9.93 -12.91
C LYS A 244 34.34 11.38 -13.37
N ASN A 245 34.72 12.26 -12.47
CA ASN A 245 34.94 13.66 -12.80
C ASN A 245 36.33 13.91 -13.40
N ILE A 246 36.61 15.16 -13.79
CA ILE A 246 37.88 15.58 -14.40
C ILE A 246 39.11 15.37 -13.51
N LYS A 247 38.92 15.18 -12.19
CA LYS A 247 39.99 14.89 -11.22
C LYS A 247 40.17 13.38 -11.00
N GLY A 248 39.38 12.55 -11.68
CA GLY A 248 39.39 11.10 -11.53
C GLY A 248 38.66 10.60 -10.27
N SER A 249 38.04 11.48 -9.47
CA SER A 249 37.18 11.05 -8.36
C SER A 249 35.79 10.70 -8.85
N VAL A 250 35.08 9.91 -8.05
CA VAL A 250 33.71 9.48 -8.34
C VAL A 250 32.73 10.51 -7.76
N ASP A 251 31.89 11.07 -8.61
CA ASP A 251 30.79 11.96 -8.24
C ASP A 251 29.44 11.24 -8.48
N PHE A 252 28.44 11.61 -7.68
CA PHE A 252 27.08 11.07 -7.76
C PHE A 252 26.11 12.17 -8.20
N THR A 253 25.24 11.83 -9.16
CA THR A 253 24.13 12.68 -9.58
C THR A 253 22.81 11.95 -9.38
N TYR A 254 21.78 12.70 -9.00
CA TYR A 254 20.44 12.18 -8.74
C TYR A 254 19.46 12.91 -9.65
N GLU A 255 18.56 12.18 -10.30
CA GLU A 255 17.47 12.82 -11.04
C GLU A 255 16.42 13.37 -10.07
N ASN A 256 16.12 12.61 -9.02
CA ASN A 256 15.12 12.98 -8.01
C ASN A 256 15.71 12.74 -6.62
N PRO A 257 16.49 13.68 -6.05
CA PRO A 257 17.05 13.49 -4.72
C PRO A 257 15.94 13.44 -3.67
N ILE A 258 15.96 12.42 -2.83
CA ILE A 258 14.99 12.21 -1.73
C ILE A 258 15.77 11.84 -0.48
N GLN A 259 15.63 12.60 0.61
CA GLN A 259 16.36 12.30 1.83
C GLN A 259 15.69 11.18 2.65
N LEU A 260 16.26 9.97 2.60
CA LEU A 260 15.86 8.82 3.44
C LEU A 260 16.72 8.70 4.71
N TYR A 261 16.07 8.59 5.86
CA TYR A 261 16.67 8.20 7.15
C TYR A 261 16.17 6.84 7.63
N ILE A 262 17.02 6.15 8.38
CA ILE A 262 16.73 4.85 9.00
C ILE A 262 16.70 5.03 10.51
N TYR A 263 15.64 4.52 11.13
CA TYR A 263 15.47 4.47 12.58
C TYR A 263 15.56 3.02 13.04
N ILE A 264 16.09 2.79 14.24
CA ILE A 264 16.12 1.49 14.90
C ILE A 264 15.44 1.62 16.26
N GLY A 265 14.38 0.84 16.47
CA GLY A 265 13.61 0.89 17.72
C GLY A 265 13.00 2.27 18.00
N GLY A 266 12.64 3.01 16.95
CA GLY A 266 12.06 4.34 17.03
C GLY A 266 13.07 5.48 17.22
N ARG A 267 14.38 5.22 17.16
CA ARG A 267 15.43 6.24 17.30
C ARG A 267 16.26 6.38 16.03
N PRO A 268 16.73 7.59 15.67
CA PRO A 268 17.62 7.78 14.54
C PRO A 268 18.85 6.87 14.62
N ALA A 269 19.09 6.10 13.56
CA ALA A 269 20.34 5.38 13.40
C ALA A 269 21.44 6.36 12.93
N TYR A 270 22.70 6.02 13.22
CA TYR A 270 23.88 6.70 12.67
C TYR A 270 24.00 8.20 12.99
N GLY A 271 23.43 8.67 14.11
CA GLY A 271 23.68 10.03 14.64
C GLY A 271 23.11 11.18 13.82
N ARG A 272 22.01 10.97 13.09
CA ARG A 272 21.34 12.01 12.26
C ARG A 272 20.27 12.82 12.99
N ASP A 273 20.43 13.03 14.30
CA ASP A 273 19.45 13.75 15.10
C ASP A 273 19.28 15.20 14.61
N GLY A 274 18.02 15.63 14.42
CA GLY A 274 17.67 17.03 14.14
C GLY A 274 17.83 17.49 12.69
N GLN A 275 18.23 16.63 11.77
CA GLN A 275 18.27 16.97 10.34
C GLN A 275 16.92 16.69 9.64
N PRO A 276 16.52 17.53 8.67
CA PRO A 276 15.26 17.34 7.95
C PRO A 276 15.33 16.08 7.09
N SER A 277 14.40 15.15 7.31
CA SER A 277 14.19 13.96 6.50
C SER A 277 12.91 14.09 5.66
N GLU A 278 12.91 13.50 4.48
CA GLU A 278 11.72 13.42 3.62
C GLU A 278 11.04 12.05 3.69
N MET A 279 11.81 11.01 4.01
CA MET A 279 11.31 9.67 4.32
C MET A 279 12.05 9.11 5.53
N ILE A 280 11.33 8.44 6.44
CA ILE A 280 11.94 7.69 7.55
C ILE A 280 11.38 6.27 7.54
N LEU A 281 12.26 5.28 7.43
CA LEU A 281 11.90 3.89 7.71
C LEU A 281 12.42 3.47 9.08
N ASN A 282 11.57 2.82 9.86
CA ASN A 282 11.92 2.35 11.19
C ASN A 282 11.95 0.82 11.23
N HIS A 283 13.12 0.28 11.57
CA HIS A 283 13.32 -1.12 11.87
C HIS A 283 13.07 -1.37 13.36
N THR A 284 12.11 -2.24 13.69
CA THR A 284 11.74 -2.51 15.08
C THR A 284 12.71 -3.41 15.84
N GLY A 285 13.73 -3.95 15.17
CA GLY A 285 14.72 -4.87 15.76
C GLY A 285 14.30 -6.35 15.78
N LYS A 286 13.06 -6.66 15.40
CA LYS A 286 12.50 -8.03 15.34
C LYS A 286 11.95 -8.38 13.95
N GLU A 287 12.71 -8.05 12.90
CA GLU A 287 12.39 -8.35 11.48
C GLU A 287 11.17 -7.60 10.90
N HIS A 288 10.63 -6.61 11.62
CA HIS A 288 9.51 -5.79 11.12
C HIS A 288 9.95 -4.35 10.85
N TRP A 289 9.51 -3.84 9.71
CA TRP A 289 9.69 -2.46 9.27
C TRP A 289 8.35 -1.73 9.26
N ASN A 290 8.34 -0.47 9.68
CA ASN A 290 7.21 0.42 9.53
C ASN A 290 7.66 1.81 9.08
N SER A 291 6.68 2.62 8.67
CA SER A 291 6.92 3.96 8.14
C SER A 291 6.73 5.00 9.24
N PHE A 292 7.71 5.89 9.41
CA PHE A 292 7.59 7.08 10.24
C PHE A 292 7.46 8.28 9.29
N ILE A 293 6.33 8.97 9.33
CA ILE A 293 6.10 10.13 8.46
C ILE A 293 6.60 11.39 9.18
N PRO A 294 7.59 12.11 8.62
CA PRO A 294 8.10 13.34 9.23
C PRO A 294 7.02 14.41 9.32
N ASP A 295 7.01 15.21 10.40
CA ASP A 295 6.08 16.34 10.57
C ASP A 295 6.16 17.36 9.42
N SER A 296 7.32 17.48 8.78
CA SER A 296 7.53 18.32 7.58
C SER A 296 6.75 17.82 6.35
N ILE A 297 6.49 16.51 6.29
CA ILE A 297 5.75 15.84 5.21
C ILE A 297 4.27 15.81 5.54
N PHE A 298 3.91 15.33 6.72
CA PHE A 298 2.53 15.23 7.17
C PHE A 298 2.45 15.48 8.67
N LYS A 299 1.56 16.38 9.07
CA LYS A 299 1.23 16.61 10.47
C LYS A 299 -0.29 16.53 10.59
N LEU A 300 -0.76 15.57 11.38
CA LEU A 300 -2.17 15.47 11.69
C LEU A 300 -2.61 16.75 12.40
N LYS A 301 -3.64 17.42 11.87
CA LYS A 301 -4.28 18.52 12.58
C LYS A 301 -5.15 17.91 13.67
N ILE A 302 -4.71 18.03 14.92
CA ILE A 302 -5.53 17.73 16.08
C ILE A 302 -6.56 18.86 16.18
N ASP A 303 -7.83 18.50 16.14
CA ASP A 303 -8.87 19.41 16.60
C ASP A 303 -9.15 19.07 18.07
N GLU A 304 -8.72 19.96 18.96
CA GLU A 304 -8.88 19.78 20.40
C GLU A 304 -10.37 19.68 20.79
N ARG A 305 -11.28 20.20 19.96
CA ARG A 305 -12.72 20.12 20.20
C ARG A 305 -13.22 18.68 20.16
N VAL A 306 -12.69 17.86 19.26
CA VAL A 306 -13.06 16.44 19.08
C VAL A 306 -12.24 15.47 19.95
N THR A 307 -11.41 15.98 20.86
CA THR A 307 -10.60 15.14 21.75
C THR A 307 -11.30 14.93 23.10
N ILE A 308 -11.73 13.71 23.38
CA ILE A 308 -12.32 13.32 24.68
C ILE A 308 -11.20 13.31 25.72
N THR A 309 -11.42 13.98 26.86
CA THR A 309 -10.43 14.03 27.93
C THR A 309 -10.30 12.68 28.65
N LYS A 310 -9.14 12.41 29.26
CA LYS A 310 -8.95 11.20 30.08
C LYS A 310 -9.95 11.11 31.25
N ASP A 311 -10.33 12.25 31.81
CA ASP A 311 -11.34 12.34 32.87
C ASP A 311 -12.76 12.00 32.36
N GLU A 312 -13.09 12.41 31.13
CA GLU A 312 -14.36 12.03 30.48
C GLU A 312 -14.38 10.56 30.09
N ALA A 313 -13.26 10.02 29.61
CA ALA A 313 -13.10 8.59 29.37
C ALA A 313 -13.25 7.77 30.67
N GLU A 314 -12.71 8.27 31.80
CA GLU A 314 -12.89 7.66 33.12
C GLU A 314 -14.36 7.68 33.57
N GLN A 315 -15.10 8.76 33.32
CA GLN A 315 -16.53 8.83 33.62
C GLN A 315 -17.32 7.76 32.84
N ILE A 316 -17.04 7.62 31.54
CA ILE A 316 -17.67 6.60 30.69
C ILE A 316 -17.32 5.19 31.19
N ASN A 317 -16.05 4.93 31.51
CA ASN A 317 -15.60 3.63 32.03
C ASN A 317 -16.30 3.26 33.35
N ASN A 318 -16.46 4.22 34.26
CA ASN A 318 -17.12 3.99 35.55
C ASN A 318 -18.60 3.65 35.40
N VAL A 319 -19.30 4.23 34.42
CA VAL A 319 -20.67 3.85 34.10
C VAL A 319 -20.70 2.47 33.46
N MET A 320 -19.79 2.17 32.54
CA MET A 320 -19.69 0.84 31.92
C MET A 320 -19.44 -0.28 32.94
N ARG A 321 -18.56 -0.08 33.92
CA ARG A 321 -18.29 -1.09 34.97
C ARG A 321 -19.51 -1.45 35.83
N ARG A 322 -20.56 -0.64 35.84
CA ARG A 322 -21.82 -0.99 36.54
C ARG A 322 -22.65 -2.02 35.78
N PHE A 323 -22.37 -2.19 34.49
CA PHE A 323 -23.06 -3.09 33.59
C PHE A 323 -22.26 -4.37 33.29
N THR A 324 -21.02 -4.47 33.76
CA THR A 324 -20.24 -5.71 33.67
C THR A 324 -20.85 -6.78 34.59
N GLY A 325 -21.28 -7.90 34.03
CA GLY A 325 -21.87 -9.02 34.78
C GLY A 325 -23.37 -9.22 34.61
N ILE A 326 -24.02 -8.56 33.65
CA ILE A 326 -25.42 -8.85 33.29
C ILE A 326 -25.47 -10.17 32.50
N GLU A 327 -25.92 -11.24 33.16
CA GLU A 327 -25.94 -12.62 32.63
C GLU A 327 -26.89 -12.81 31.41
N ASN A 328 -27.72 -11.82 31.06
CA ASN A 328 -28.74 -11.92 30.00
C ASN A 328 -28.63 -10.82 28.92
N MET A 329 -27.44 -10.24 28.68
CA MET A 329 -27.28 -9.33 27.54
C MET A 329 -27.29 -10.08 26.20
N TYR A 330 -27.97 -9.54 25.20
CA TYR A 330 -27.86 -10.00 23.82
C TYR A 330 -26.40 -9.94 23.33
N GLU A 331 -25.98 -10.93 22.55
CA GLU A 331 -24.60 -11.10 22.07
C GLU A 331 -24.06 -9.86 21.35
N ASP A 332 -24.90 -9.22 20.53
CA ASP A 332 -24.55 -7.98 19.79
C ASP A 332 -24.28 -6.79 20.73
N VAL A 333 -25.00 -6.71 21.84
CA VAL A 333 -24.83 -5.65 22.84
C VAL A 333 -23.56 -5.90 23.65
N GLN A 334 -23.26 -7.15 24.00
CA GLN A 334 -22.00 -7.52 24.67
C GLN A 334 -20.79 -7.18 23.79
N LEU A 335 -20.86 -7.50 22.50
CA LEU A 335 -19.80 -7.18 21.55
C LEU A 335 -19.61 -5.67 21.39
N ALA A 336 -20.69 -4.91 21.21
CA ALA A 336 -20.64 -3.45 21.13
C ALA A 336 -20.04 -2.84 22.41
N PHE A 337 -20.40 -3.38 23.56
CA PHE A 337 -19.89 -2.95 24.86
C PHE A 337 -18.38 -3.21 24.99
N PHE A 338 -17.93 -4.41 24.61
CA PHE A 338 -16.51 -4.77 24.63
C PHE A 338 -15.67 -3.84 23.75
N LEU A 339 -16.14 -3.55 22.53
CA LEU A 339 -15.45 -2.64 21.61
C LEU A 339 -15.37 -1.20 22.16
N LEU A 340 -16.43 -0.71 22.82
CA LEU A 340 -16.42 0.63 23.42
C LEU A 340 -15.52 0.70 24.65
N VAL A 341 -15.46 -0.36 25.47
CA VAL A 341 -14.52 -0.48 26.60
C VAL A 341 -13.08 -0.42 26.09
N ASP A 342 -12.74 -1.21 25.08
CA ASP A 342 -11.41 -1.20 24.47
C ASP A 342 -11.03 0.19 23.95
N SER A 343 -11.95 0.85 23.25
CA SER A 343 -11.73 2.21 22.73
C SER A 343 -11.55 3.26 23.84
N ILE A 344 -12.31 3.18 24.93
CA ILE A 344 -12.16 4.05 26.12
C ILE A 344 -10.82 3.81 26.82
N GLU A 345 -10.40 2.56 26.97
CA GLU A 345 -9.10 2.26 27.57
C GLU A 345 -7.95 2.83 26.74
N LYS A 346 -8.03 2.80 25.39
CA LYS A 346 -7.05 3.47 24.51
C LYS A 346 -6.95 4.98 24.78
N ILE A 347 -8.08 5.66 24.99
CA ILE A 347 -8.09 7.09 25.36
C ILE A 347 -7.39 7.29 26.71
N ARG A 348 -7.69 6.47 27.72
CA ARG A 348 -7.09 6.56 29.07
C ARG A 348 -5.59 6.30 29.06
N SER A 349 -5.15 5.30 28.31
CA SER A 349 -3.75 4.87 28.24
C SER A 349 -2.89 5.63 27.24
N SER A 350 -3.48 6.54 26.45
CA SER A 350 -2.76 7.33 25.44
C SER A 350 -1.51 8.02 26.00
N GLY A 351 -0.40 7.90 25.27
CA GLY A 351 0.89 8.49 25.67
C GLY A 351 1.08 9.93 25.20
N ASP A 352 0.29 10.37 24.21
CA ASP A 352 0.30 11.73 23.68
C ASP A 352 -1.06 12.17 23.12
N ASP A 353 -1.16 13.45 22.76
CA ASP A 353 -2.38 14.09 22.28
C ASP A 353 -2.87 13.52 20.93
N VAL A 354 -1.98 12.97 20.09
CA VAL A 354 -2.34 12.38 18.79
C VAL A 354 -3.02 11.04 19.00
N GLU A 355 -2.47 10.19 19.86
CA GLU A 355 -3.07 8.92 20.25
C GLU A 355 -4.44 9.13 20.89
N GLN A 356 -4.53 10.13 21.80
CA GLN A 356 -5.79 10.49 22.45
C GLN A 356 -6.85 10.97 21.46
N TYR A 357 -6.46 11.84 20.52
CA TYR A 357 -7.34 12.34 19.46
C TYR A 357 -7.86 11.21 18.57
N LYS A 358 -6.98 10.32 18.10
CA LYS A 358 -7.37 9.16 17.28
C LYS A 358 -8.33 8.23 18.00
N ALA A 359 -8.03 7.88 19.26
CA ALA A 359 -8.88 7.04 20.07
C ALA A 359 -10.26 7.70 20.36
N SER A 360 -10.29 9.03 20.49
CA SER A 360 -11.53 9.80 20.62
C SER A 360 -12.42 9.71 19.37
N LEU A 361 -11.83 9.84 18.18
CA LEU A 361 -12.55 9.68 16.91
C LEU A 361 -13.09 8.26 16.73
N GLU A 362 -12.28 7.23 17.05
CA GLU A 362 -12.70 5.82 17.02
C GLU A 362 -13.90 5.58 17.95
N PHE A 363 -13.82 6.07 19.19
CA PHE A 363 -14.90 5.96 20.17
C PHE A 363 -16.19 6.62 19.67
N MET A 364 -16.10 7.86 19.18
CA MET A 364 -17.28 8.61 18.70
C MET A 364 -17.95 7.91 17.53
N LYS A 365 -17.17 7.42 16.56
CA LYS A 365 -17.69 6.68 15.41
C LYS A 365 -18.36 5.37 15.85
N LEU A 366 -17.68 4.58 16.69
CA LEU A 366 -18.20 3.32 17.19
C LEU A 366 -19.49 3.51 18.00
N TYR A 367 -19.54 4.56 18.83
CA TYR A 367 -20.75 4.90 19.59
C TYR A 367 -21.90 5.28 18.65
N ASP A 368 -21.65 6.12 17.63
CA ASP A 368 -22.70 6.52 16.69
C ASP A 368 -23.27 5.33 15.90
N GLU A 369 -22.43 4.36 15.52
CA GLU A 369 -22.85 3.12 14.85
C GLU A 369 -23.64 2.17 15.78
N LYS A 370 -23.38 2.19 17.09
CA LYS A 370 -23.92 1.21 18.05
C LYS A 370 -24.95 1.76 19.03
N LYS A 371 -25.18 3.08 19.07
CA LYS A 371 -26.09 3.73 20.04
C LYS A 371 -27.51 3.14 20.06
N GLY A 372 -28.04 2.69 18.91
CA GLY A 372 -29.35 2.05 18.83
C GLY A 372 -29.46 0.75 19.66
N LEU A 373 -28.37 -0.03 19.74
CA LEU A 373 -28.34 -1.27 20.52
C LEU A 373 -28.47 -1.01 22.04
N PHE A 374 -27.93 0.13 22.51
CA PHE A 374 -28.00 0.53 23.91
C PHE A 374 -29.36 1.12 24.27
N GLU A 375 -30.05 1.72 23.30
CA GLU A 375 -31.44 2.19 23.45
C GLU A 375 -32.38 1.01 23.67
N ASP A 376 -32.31 0.01 22.79
CA ASP A 376 -33.18 -1.17 22.83
C ASP A 376 -32.95 -2.02 24.08
N ALA A 377 -31.73 -2.04 24.60
CA ALA A 377 -31.35 -2.81 25.78
C ALA A 377 -31.45 -2.03 27.11
N GLY A 378 -31.99 -0.81 27.11
CA GLY A 378 -32.31 -0.06 28.34
C GLY A 378 -31.11 0.57 29.06
N PHE A 379 -29.99 0.79 28.38
CA PHE A 379 -28.78 1.42 28.93
C PHE A 379 -28.87 2.96 28.91
N THR A 380 -29.94 3.51 29.48
CA THR A 380 -30.26 4.95 29.38
C THR A 380 -29.19 5.84 30.02
N GLU A 381 -28.66 5.47 31.19
CA GLU A 381 -27.60 6.24 31.87
C GLU A 381 -26.31 6.32 31.03
N PHE A 382 -25.91 5.20 30.43
CA PHE A 382 -24.74 5.13 29.55
C PHE A 382 -24.93 5.98 28.29
N LYS A 383 -26.10 5.87 27.65
CA LYS A 383 -26.45 6.67 26.48
C LYS A 383 -26.40 8.17 26.81
N GLU A 384 -27.06 8.59 27.87
CA GLU A 384 -27.13 10.01 28.26
C GLU A 384 -25.73 10.59 28.51
N LEU A 385 -24.89 9.84 29.22
CA LEU A 385 -23.51 10.26 29.48
C LEU A 385 -22.69 10.38 28.19
N CYS A 386 -22.72 9.35 27.34
CA CYS A 386 -21.98 9.35 26.07
C CYS A 386 -22.48 10.46 25.15
N THR A 387 -23.80 10.63 24.98
CA THR A 387 -24.36 11.73 24.18
C THR A 387 -23.99 13.10 24.74
N LYS A 388 -23.96 13.28 26.07
CA LYS A 388 -23.52 14.53 26.71
C LYS A 388 -22.04 14.82 26.47
N ILE A 389 -21.17 13.83 26.61
CA ILE A 389 -19.73 14.00 26.35
C ILE A 389 -19.50 14.27 24.87
N ILE A 390 -20.04 13.44 23.98
CA ILE A 390 -19.87 13.58 22.53
C ILE A 390 -20.41 14.92 22.02
N SER A 391 -21.51 15.43 22.57
CA SER A 391 -22.05 16.75 22.17
C SER A 391 -21.18 17.93 22.58
N LYS A 392 -20.38 17.83 23.65
CA LYS A 392 -19.33 18.82 23.94
C LYS A 392 -18.18 18.76 22.94
N HIS A 393 -17.97 17.57 22.38
CA HIS A 393 -16.86 17.29 21.47
C HIS A 393 -17.25 17.24 19.99
N LYS A 394 -18.46 17.68 19.64
CA LYS A 394 -18.81 17.80 18.23
C LYS A 394 -17.98 18.91 17.61
N PRO A 395 -17.43 18.71 16.40
CA PRO A 395 -17.01 19.85 15.61
C PRO A 395 -18.27 20.72 15.43
N ASP A 396 -18.14 22.03 15.62
CA ASP A 396 -19.16 22.95 15.13
C ASP A 396 -19.45 22.51 13.69
N THR A 397 -20.70 22.13 13.40
CA THR A 397 -21.14 22.01 12.02
C THR A 397 -20.71 23.31 11.35
N PRO A 398 -19.91 23.29 10.27
CA PRO A 398 -19.59 24.53 9.58
C PRO A 398 -20.90 25.14 9.10
N GLN A 399 -21.34 26.20 9.76
CA GLN A 399 -22.27 27.15 9.17
C GLN A 399 -21.53 27.73 7.97
N ALA A 400 -22.12 27.51 6.78
CA ALA A 400 -21.52 27.56 5.44
C ALA A 400 -20.72 26.29 5.08
N ALA A 401 -21.47 25.26 4.62
CA ALA A 401 -20.97 24.40 3.56
C ALA A 401 -20.40 25.33 2.49
N SER A 402 -19.11 25.20 2.20
CA SER A 402 -18.57 25.81 0.99
C SER A 402 -19.41 25.29 -0.19
N ASP A 403 -19.59 26.09 -1.23
CA ASP A 403 -20.29 25.67 -2.45
C ASP A 403 -19.74 24.30 -2.96
N THR A 404 -18.49 23.99 -2.64
CA THR A 404 -17.79 22.73 -2.93
C THR A 404 -18.27 21.53 -2.11
N ASP A 405 -18.59 21.68 -0.82
CA ASP A 405 -19.11 20.57 0.01
C ASP A 405 -20.58 20.27 -0.31
N GLN A 406 -21.33 21.32 -0.67
CA GLN A 406 -22.69 21.17 -1.17
C GLN A 406 -22.71 20.52 -2.56
N GLU A 407 -21.71 20.80 -3.41
CA GLU A 407 -21.50 20.10 -4.68
C GLU A 407 -21.07 18.64 -4.48
N LEU A 408 -20.18 18.33 -3.53
CA LEU A 408 -19.74 16.95 -3.25
C LEU A 408 -20.86 16.07 -2.67
N ASN A 409 -21.71 16.60 -1.80
CA ASN A 409 -22.89 15.88 -1.32
C ASN A 409 -23.91 15.64 -2.45
N LYS A 410 -24.07 16.60 -3.37
CA LYS A 410 -24.88 16.42 -4.59
C LYS A 410 -24.29 15.36 -5.53
N ILE A 411 -22.96 15.24 -5.61
CA ILE A 411 -22.28 14.16 -6.38
C ILE A 411 -22.55 12.81 -5.72
N ALA A 412 -22.44 12.71 -4.40
CA ALA A 412 -22.68 11.47 -3.65
C ALA A 412 -24.14 11.00 -3.80
N GLU A 413 -25.12 11.91 -3.72
CA GLU A 413 -26.54 11.60 -3.92
C GLU A 413 -26.82 11.08 -5.35
N ILE A 414 -26.24 11.70 -6.39
CA ILE A 414 -26.41 11.21 -7.77
C ILE A 414 -25.68 9.88 -7.99
N ALA A 415 -24.50 9.68 -7.41
CA ALA A 415 -23.78 8.41 -7.49
C ALA A 415 -24.59 7.27 -6.85
N GLU A 416 -25.26 7.53 -5.73
CA GLU A 416 -26.13 6.57 -5.06
C GLU A 416 -27.40 6.26 -5.89
N ILE A 417 -28.01 7.26 -6.54
CA ILE A 417 -29.13 7.05 -7.48
C ILE A 417 -28.70 6.14 -8.64
N VAL A 418 -27.53 6.39 -9.23
CA VAL A 418 -27.01 5.62 -10.37
C VAL A 418 -26.66 4.19 -9.97
N GLN A 419 -26.05 4.00 -8.80
CA GLN A 419 -25.72 2.67 -8.27
C GLN A 419 -26.99 1.86 -7.98
N THR A 420 -27.97 2.45 -7.31
CA THR A 420 -29.26 1.82 -6.98
C THR A 420 -30.01 1.46 -8.27
N ALA A 421 -30.01 2.34 -9.28
CA ALA A 421 -30.59 2.06 -10.59
C ALA A 421 -29.92 0.88 -11.32
N GLY A 422 -28.60 0.74 -11.19
CA GLY A 422 -27.84 -0.39 -11.73
C GLY A 422 -28.28 -1.72 -11.12
N ILE A 423 -28.45 -1.76 -9.79
CA ILE A 423 -28.90 -2.95 -9.05
C ILE A 423 -30.33 -3.33 -9.45
N ILE A 424 -31.23 -2.35 -9.54
CA ILE A 424 -32.62 -2.60 -9.96
C ILE A 424 -32.65 -3.13 -11.40
N LYS A 425 -31.90 -2.53 -12.32
CA LYS A 425 -31.86 -2.96 -13.73
C LYS A 425 -31.40 -4.41 -13.88
N THR A 426 -30.29 -4.79 -13.23
CA THR A 426 -29.81 -6.18 -13.24
C THR A 426 -30.84 -7.14 -12.64
N SER A 427 -31.57 -6.70 -11.61
CA SER A 427 -32.63 -7.50 -10.99
C SER A 427 -33.85 -7.65 -11.91
N CYS A 428 -34.27 -6.59 -12.61
CA CYS A 428 -35.35 -6.64 -13.61
C CYS A 428 -34.99 -7.52 -14.82
N GLU A 429 -33.75 -7.46 -15.32
CA GLU A 429 -33.24 -8.32 -16.38
C GLU A 429 -33.28 -9.80 -15.96
N ASN A 430 -32.88 -10.10 -14.72
CA ASN A 430 -32.96 -11.45 -14.15
C ASN A 430 -34.40 -11.98 -13.99
N ILE A 431 -35.37 -11.09 -13.72
CA ILE A 431 -36.80 -11.46 -13.66
C ILE A 431 -37.33 -11.78 -15.06
N SER A 432 -36.96 -10.98 -16.07
CA SER A 432 -37.35 -11.21 -17.47
C SER A 432 -36.78 -12.52 -18.06
N ALA A 433 -35.67 -13.01 -17.51
CA ALA A 433 -34.98 -14.23 -17.96
C ALA A 433 -35.45 -15.54 -17.28
N ARG A 434 -36.33 -15.48 -16.26
CA ARG A 434 -36.79 -16.67 -15.50
C ARG A 434 -38.29 -16.91 -15.71
N ARG A 435 -38.76 -18.17 -15.56
CA ARG A 435 -40.18 -18.57 -15.67
C ARG A 435 -41.06 -17.86 -14.62
N ARG A 436 -41.53 -16.65 -14.92
CA ARG A 436 -42.42 -15.80 -14.12
C ARG A 436 -43.72 -15.53 -14.90
N THR A 437 -44.74 -14.95 -14.25
CA THR A 437 -46.00 -14.62 -14.92
C THR A 437 -45.82 -13.44 -15.87
N ASP A 438 -46.65 -13.35 -16.93
CA ASP A 438 -46.58 -12.26 -17.92
C ASP A 438 -46.68 -10.88 -17.25
N ASP A 439 -47.49 -10.74 -16.19
CA ASP A 439 -47.64 -9.51 -15.42
C ASP A 439 -46.33 -9.09 -14.70
N GLN A 440 -45.55 -10.05 -14.20
CA GLN A 440 -44.27 -9.78 -13.54
C GLN A 440 -43.18 -9.37 -14.55
N ILE A 441 -43.22 -9.97 -15.74
CA ILE A 441 -42.32 -9.61 -16.83
C ILE A 441 -42.63 -8.20 -17.33
N MET A 442 -43.91 -7.87 -17.52
CA MET A 442 -44.35 -6.54 -17.95
C MET A 442 -44.06 -5.47 -16.89
N ALA A 443 -44.23 -5.77 -15.60
CA ALA A 443 -43.86 -4.87 -14.52
C ALA A 443 -42.34 -4.59 -14.49
N ALA A 444 -41.52 -5.65 -14.62
CA ALA A 444 -40.05 -5.51 -14.64
C ALA A 444 -39.55 -4.70 -15.86
N ILE A 445 -40.15 -4.91 -17.04
CA ILE A 445 -39.83 -4.12 -18.25
C ILE A 445 -40.22 -2.64 -18.05
N SER A 446 -41.39 -2.39 -17.46
CA SER A 446 -41.90 -1.03 -17.22
C SER A 446 -41.03 -0.27 -16.22
N ILE A 447 -40.63 -0.93 -15.12
CA ILE A 447 -39.73 -0.36 -14.11
C ILE A 447 -38.34 -0.10 -14.68
N SER A 448 -37.77 -1.07 -15.42
CA SER A 448 -36.47 -0.91 -16.07
C SER A 448 -36.47 0.28 -17.04
N SER A 449 -37.51 0.40 -17.86
CA SER A 449 -37.66 1.51 -18.83
C SER A 449 -37.84 2.86 -18.14
N ALA A 450 -38.60 2.91 -17.04
CA ALA A 450 -38.79 4.14 -16.25
C ALA A 450 -37.50 4.59 -15.55
N ILE A 451 -36.68 3.64 -15.08
CA ILE A 451 -35.36 3.92 -14.49
C ILE A 451 -34.39 4.45 -15.55
N GLU A 452 -34.36 3.84 -16.74
CA GLU A 452 -33.55 4.34 -17.85
C GLU A 452 -33.93 5.76 -18.25
N ALA A 453 -35.24 6.05 -18.33
CA ALA A 453 -35.74 7.38 -18.60
C ALA A 453 -35.32 8.39 -17.51
N ASN A 454 -35.39 8.01 -16.23
CA ASN A 454 -34.90 8.84 -15.13
C ASN A 454 -33.39 9.10 -15.20
N LEU A 455 -32.59 8.07 -15.49
CA LEU A 455 -31.14 8.22 -15.68
C LEU A 455 -30.79 9.12 -16.87
N LEU A 456 -31.56 9.04 -17.97
CA LEU A 456 -31.43 9.93 -19.13
C LEU A 456 -31.77 11.39 -18.77
N ILE A 457 -32.81 11.61 -17.96
CA ILE A 457 -33.17 12.95 -17.47
C ILE A 457 -32.07 13.50 -16.55
N ILE A 458 -31.48 12.65 -15.70
CA ILE A 458 -30.36 13.01 -14.83
C ILE A 458 -29.07 13.28 -15.62
N LYS A 459 -28.84 12.58 -16.74
CA LYS A 459 -27.66 12.73 -17.63
C LYS A 459 -27.65 14.07 -18.38
N ASP A 460 -28.82 14.65 -18.64
CA ASP A 460 -29.01 15.75 -19.59
C ASP A 460 -29.22 17.11 -18.86
N ILE A 461 -28.28 17.44 -17.97
CA ILE A 461 -28.31 18.51 -16.93
C ILE A 461 -28.37 19.94 -17.51
N ASP A 462 -28.19 20.11 -18.82
CA ASP A 462 -27.95 21.42 -19.43
C ASP A 462 -29.21 22.27 -19.70
N LYS A 463 -30.41 21.77 -19.37
CA LYS A 463 -31.66 22.50 -19.64
C LYS A 463 -32.65 22.31 -18.50
N ASP A 464 -32.71 23.27 -17.58
CA ASP A 464 -33.80 23.46 -16.63
C ASP A 464 -35.12 23.70 -17.38
N ALA A 465 -35.81 22.60 -17.69
CA ALA A 465 -37.14 22.63 -18.26
C ALA A 465 -38.09 21.99 -17.24
N PRO A 466 -39.03 22.74 -16.64
CA PRO A 466 -40.10 22.20 -15.78
C PRO A 466 -40.85 21.00 -16.40
N SER A 467 -40.84 20.85 -17.72
CA SER A 467 -41.36 19.70 -18.46
C SER A 467 -40.60 18.38 -18.21
N ARG A 468 -39.30 18.42 -17.87
CA ARG A 468 -38.47 17.25 -17.57
C ARG A 468 -38.61 16.77 -16.14
N ILE A 469 -38.71 17.68 -15.18
CA ILE A 469 -39.10 17.32 -13.79
C ILE A 469 -40.49 16.67 -13.81
N LYS A 470 -41.42 17.19 -14.62
CA LYS A 470 -42.74 16.57 -14.84
C LYS A 470 -42.66 15.18 -15.48
N ALA A 471 -41.71 14.94 -16.37
CA ALA A 471 -41.45 13.62 -16.95
C ALA A 471 -40.86 12.63 -15.93
N MET A 472 -39.92 13.09 -15.08
CA MET A 472 -39.34 12.31 -13.99
C MET A 472 -40.41 11.91 -12.95
N ILE A 473 -41.31 12.82 -12.60
CA ILE A 473 -42.48 12.52 -11.76
C ILE A 473 -43.37 11.45 -12.43
N GLY A 474 -43.58 11.52 -13.76
CA GLY A 474 -44.30 10.49 -14.50
C GLY A 474 -43.63 9.11 -14.44
N CYS A 475 -42.30 9.04 -14.54
CA CYS A 475 -41.54 7.80 -14.40
C CYS A 475 -41.55 7.24 -12.97
N ILE A 476 -41.53 8.11 -11.96
CA ILE A 476 -41.68 7.76 -10.53
C ILE A 476 -43.05 7.10 -10.28
N GLU A 477 -44.13 7.64 -10.84
CA GLU A 477 -45.47 7.05 -10.71
C GLU A 477 -45.57 5.69 -11.42
N ILE A 478 -44.96 5.52 -12.60
CA ILE A 478 -44.89 4.21 -13.28
C ILE A 478 -44.18 3.17 -12.39
N ILE A 479 -43.11 3.53 -11.70
CA ILE A 479 -42.41 2.61 -10.78
C ILE A 479 -43.31 2.28 -9.59
N LYS A 480 -43.98 3.27 -8.99
CA LYS A 480 -44.92 3.07 -7.86
C LYS A 480 -46.10 2.17 -8.22
N GLU A 481 -46.68 2.34 -9.41
CA GLU A 481 -47.82 1.53 -9.89
C GLU A 481 -47.42 0.07 -10.15
N ASN A 482 -46.17 -0.20 -10.53
CA ASN A 482 -45.72 -1.53 -10.94
C ASN A 482 -44.97 -2.30 -9.84
N ILE A 483 -44.51 -1.61 -8.77
CA ILE A 483 -43.74 -2.24 -7.69
C ILE A 483 -44.56 -3.30 -6.93
N GLU A 484 -45.86 -3.11 -6.82
CA GLU A 484 -46.76 -4.05 -6.13
C GLU A 484 -46.95 -5.36 -6.89
N SER A 485 -46.71 -5.39 -8.20
CA SER A 485 -46.77 -6.61 -9.02
C SER A 485 -45.52 -7.50 -8.83
N LEU A 486 -44.48 -7.01 -8.15
CA LEU A 486 -43.23 -7.72 -7.88
C LEU A 486 -43.20 -8.44 -6.52
N GLN A 487 -44.37 -8.78 -5.93
CA GLN A 487 -44.54 -9.26 -4.53
C GLN A 487 -43.58 -10.39 -4.08
N SER A 488 -43.05 -11.19 -5.00
CA SER A 488 -42.14 -12.29 -4.68
C SER A 488 -40.66 -11.91 -4.53
N ASP A 489 -40.26 -10.68 -4.84
CA ASP A 489 -38.86 -10.23 -4.79
C ASP A 489 -38.66 -9.07 -3.80
N LYS A 490 -38.41 -9.44 -2.54
CA LYS A 490 -38.27 -8.50 -1.42
C LYS A 490 -37.10 -7.52 -1.63
N VAL A 491 -35.98 -8.02 -2.15
CA VAL A 491 -34.77 -7.22 -2.38
C VAL A 491 -35.01 -6.19 -3.47
N LEU A 492 -35.60 -6.59 -4.60
CA LEU A 492 -35.93 -5.66 -5.67
C LEU A 492 -36.92 -4.57 -5.21
N ARG A 493 -37.87 -4.92 -4.35
CA ARG A 493 -38.80 -3.95 -3.77
C ARG A 493 -38.10 -2.93 -2.89
N GLU A 494 -37.21 -3.37 -2.00
CA GLU A 494 -36.43 -2.50 -1.12
C GLU A 494 -35.55 -1.54 -1.93
N GLU A 495 -34.87 -2.04 -2.97
CA GLU A 495 -34.05 -1.21 -3.86
C GLU A 495 -34.89 -0.21 -4.68
N CYS A 496 -36.05 -0.63 -5.21
CA CYS A 496 -36.98 0.28 -5.89
C CYS A 496 -37.53 1.36 -4.95
N THR A 497 -37.86 1.02 -3.70
CA THR A 497 -38.28 2.01 -2.69
C THR A 497 -37.16 2.99 -2.37
N LYS A 498 -35.93 2.49 -2.18
CA LYS A 498 -34.75 3.35 -1.98
C LYS A 498 -34.50 4.29 -3.17
N PHE A 499 -34.63 3.78 -4.39
CA PHE A 499 -34.51 4.59 -5.61
C PHE A 499 -35.59 5.67 -5.70
N LEU A 500 -36.83 5.37 -5.31
CA LEU A 500 -37.92 6.34 -5.27
C LEU A 500 -37.63 7.47 -4.27
N GLU A 501 -37.16 7.14 -3.06
CA GLU A 501 -36.82 8.12 -2.02
C GLU A 501 -35.70 9.07 -2.48
N LEU A 502 -34.67 8.52 -3.12
CA LEU A 502 -33.56 9.31 -3.68
C LEU A 502 -34.02 10.20 -4.85
N CYS A 503 -34.91 9.69 -5.71
CA CYS A 503 -35.47 10.48 -6.82
C CYS A 503 -36.38 11.61 -6.32
N ASP A 504 -37.19 11.37 -5.30
CA ASP A 504 -38.05 12.39 -4.68
C ASP A 504 -37.20 13.49 -4.01
N ALA A 505 -36.12 13.10 -3.31
CA ALA A 505 -35.15 14.05 -2.75
C ALA A 505 -34.47 14.91 -3.83
N TYR A 506 -34.07 14.29 -4.94
CA TYR A 506 -33.47 14.98 -6.08
C TYR A 506 -34.44 15.99 -6.72
N VAL A 507 -35.70 15.61 -6.94
CA VAL A 507 -36.74 16.50 -7.49
C VAL A 507 -36.98 17.70 -6.57
N LEU A 508 -37.05 17.48 -5.26
CA LEU A 508 -37.21 18.55 -4.26
C LEU A 508 -36.02 19.52 -4.28
N SER A 509 -34.79 19.01 -4.45
CA SER A 509 -33.58 19.84 -4.50
C SER A 509 -33.52 20.77 -5.73
N LYS A 510 -34.06 20.33 -6.87
CA LYS A 510 -34.00 21.07 -8.15
C LYS A 510 -35.13 22.09 -8.33
N LEU A 511 -36.23 21.94 -7.60
CA LEU A 511 -37.28 22.95 -7.54
C LEU A 511 -36.87 24.20 -6.72
N GLY A 512 -35.69 24.18 -6.07
CA GLY A 512 -35.21 25.23 -5.16
C GLY A 512 -34.26 26.30 -5.73
N ASP A 513 -33.41 26.02 -6.73
CA ASP A 513 -32.56 27.06 -7.38
C ASP A 513 -31.94 26.59 -8.73
N PRO A 514 -32.29 27.22 -9.88
CA PRO A 514 -31.82 26.85 -11.23
C PRO A 514 -30.35 27.14 -11.60
N LYS A 515 -29.48 27.68 -10.73
CA LYS A 515 -28.18 28.22 -11.16
C LYS A 515 -26.89 27.49 -10.74
N ALA A 516 -26.97 26.34 -10.08
CA ALA A 516 -25.78 25.71 -9.47
C ALA A 516 -25.34 24.38 -10.13
N VAL A 517 -24.88 24.41 -11.40
CA VAL A 517 -24.11 23.28 -11.96
C VAL A 517 -22.90 23.79 -12.75
N THR A 518 -21.70 23.58 -12.20
CA THR A 518 -20.44 23.93 -12.82
C THR A 518 -19.93 22.84 -13.78
N ALA A 519 -19.10 23.20 -14.75
CA ALA A 519 -18.56 22.29 -15.78
C ALA A 519 -17.82 21.03 -15.25
N PRO A 520 -17.07 21.07 -14.13
CA PRO A 520 -16.39 19.89 -13.58
C PRO A 520 -17.35 18.79 -13.10
N PHE A 521 -18.51 19.18 -12.58
CA PHE A 521 -19.57 18.25 -12.16
C PHE A 521 -20.14 17.47 -13.34
N ARG A 522 -20.20 18.10 -14.52
CA ARG A 522 -20.69 17.47 -15.75
C ARG A 522 -19.71 16.44 -16.30
N GLU A 523 -18.41 16.72 -16.22
CA GLU A 523 -17.36 15.79 -16.64
C GLU A 523 -17.32 14.54 -15.75
N ALA A 524 -17.52 14.70 -14.44
CA ALA A 524 -17.55 13.56 -13.50
C ALA A 524 -18.71 12.60 -13.79
N ILE A 525 -19.90 13.12 -14.10
CA ILE A 525 -21.09 12.30 -14.41
C ILE A 525 -20.94 11.60 -15.77
N VAL A 526 -20.41 12.30 -16.79
CA VAL A 526 -20.14 11.69 -18.10
C VAL A 526 -19.09 10.58 -17.99
N THR A 527 -18.09 10.75 -17.13
CA THR A 527 -17.04 9.75 -16.87
C THR A 527 -17.60 8.52 -16.16
N ALA A 528 -18.36 8.70 -15.08
CA ALA A 528 -18.98 7.59 -14.34
C ALA A 528 -19.94 6.76 -15.21
N ILE A 529 -20.69 7.41 -16.11
CA ILE A 529 -21.59 6.71 -17.05
C ILE A 529 -20.79 5.89 -18.07
N LYS A 530 -19.66 6.41 -18.55
CA LYS A 530 -18.81 5.74 -19.52
C LYS A 530 -18.13 4.50 -18.92
N GLU A 531 -17.67 4.59 -17.67
CA GLU A 531 -17.09 3.45 -16.93
C GLU A 531 -18.11 2.32 -16.71
N ILE A 532 -19.39 2.68 -16.51
CA ILE A 532 -20.48 1.71 -16.36
C ILE A 532 -20.83 1.05 -17.71
N GLU A 533 -20.81 1.80 -18.81
CA GLU A 533 -21.01 1.25 -20.17
C GLU A 533 -19.88 0.28 -20.55
N GLU A 534 -18.63 0.60 -20.23
CA GLU A 534 -17.49 -0.31 -20.43
C GLU A 534 -17.55 -1.56 -19.54
N THR A 535 -18.07 -1.42 -18.32
CA THR A 535 -18.29 -2.56 -17.41
C THR A 535 -19.41 -3.48 -17.92
N LYS A 536 -20.47 -2.91 -18.54
CA LYS A 536 -21.53 -3.66 -19.22
C LYS A 536 -21.02 -4.44 -20.44
N GLU A 537 -20.15 -3.84 -21.27
CA GLU A 537 -19.53 -4.56 -22.39
C GLU A 537 -18.63 -5.70 -21.92
N LYS A 538 -17.88 -5.49 -20.83
CA LYS A 538 -17.06 -6.55 -20.20
C LYS A 538 -17.94 -7.69 -19.70
N LEU A 539 -19.02 -7.41 -18.99
CA LEU A 539 -19.98 -8.43 -18.50
C LEU A 539 -20.66 -9.20 -19.65
N ALA A 540 -21.10 -8.51 -20.71
CA ALA A 540 -21.67 -9.14 -21.90
C ALA A 540 -20.66 -10.03 -22.65
N SER A 541 -19.35 -9.74 -22.54
CA SER A 541 -18.29 -10.58 -23.11
C SER A 541 -18.04 -11.88 -22.33
N TYR A 542 -18.35 -11.89 -21.02
CA TYR A 542 -18.25 -13.08 -20.17
C TYR A 542 -19.43 -14.04 -20.40
N GLU A 543 -20.63 -13.54 -20.64
CA GLU A 543 -21.81 -14.37 -20.97
C GLU A 543 -21.67 -15.07 -22.33
N ARG A 544 -20.99 -14.45 -23.31
CA ARG A 544 -20.69 -15.09 -24.60
C ARG A 544 -19.65 -16.22 -24.50
N LYS A 545 -18.97 -16.39 -23.37
CA LYS A 545 -17.92 -17.39 -23.14
C LYS A 545 -18.33 -18.55 -22.22
N ALA A 546 -19.56 -18.54 -21.69
CA ALA A 546 -20.07 -19.67 -20.91
C ALA A 546 -20.42 -20.85 -21.84
N PRO A 547 -19.90 -22.08 -21.61
CA PRO A 547 -20.24 -23.23 -22.44
C PRO A 547 -21.70 -23.65 -22.18
N THR A 548 -22.45 -23.85 -23.27
CA THR A 548 -23.83 -24.35 -23.25
C THR A 548 -23.86 -25.73 -22.56
N PRO A 549 -24.69 -25.96 -21.53
CA PRO A 549 -24.80 -27.29 -20.91
C PRO A 549 -25.40 -28.28 -21.92
N GLY A 550 -24.66 -29.35 -22.20
CA GLY A 550 -25.07 -30.42 -23.08
C GLY A 550 -26.36 -31.10 -22.63
N ARG A 551 -27.26 -31.34 -23.60
CA ARG A 551 -28.35 -32.29 -23.48
C ARG A 551 -27.75 -33.71 -23.40
N HIS A 552 -27.92 -34.37 -22.27
CA HIS A 552 -27.90 -35.83 -22.20
C HIS A 552 -29.34 -36.34 -22.13
N HIS A 553 -29.79 -36.92 -23.25
CA HIS A 553 -30.69 -38.06 -23.28
C HIS A 553 -29.90 -39.24 -23.82
#